data_AF-A0A1F7SG49-F1
#
_entry.id   AF-A0A1F7SG49-F1
#
_cell.length_a   1.000
_cell.length_b   1.000
_cell.length_c   1.000
_cell.angle_alpha   90.00
_cell.angle_beta   90.00
_cell.angle_gamma   90.00
#
_symmetry.space_group_name_H-M   'P 1'
#
loop_
_entity.id
_entity.type
_entity.pdbx_description
1 polymer ?
#
loop_
_entity_poly.entity_id
_entity_poly.type
_entity_poly.pdbx_seq_one_letter_code
_entity_poly.pdbx_strand_id
1 'polypeptide(L)'
;MKIQEYISKEEVKRVCRELGLQDWSVLKEPGIPTEEAEAVLSALDVPTMKIDSSIFKAGLEIELEHGTRYPEANVTNNHPLITGRIVVAHLKESMDY
;
A
#
# COMPACT_ATOMS: atom_id res chain seq x y z
N MET A 1 8.92 -20.04 -17.49
CA MET A 1 8.46 -18.69 -17.85
C MET A 1 8.98 -17.74 -16.77
N LYS A 2 9.74 -16.70 -17.10
CA LYS A 2 10.03 -15.66 -16.10
C LYS A 2 8.74 -14.88 -15.92
N ILE A 3 8.07 -15.03 -14.77
CA ILE A 3 6.91 -14.20 -14.44
C ILE A 3 7.46 -12.78 -14.33
N GLN A 4 6.92 -11.90 -15.16
CA GLN A 4 7.31 -10.50 -15.23
C GLN A 4 6.85 -9.80 -13.95
N GLU A 5 7.64 -8.85 -13.44
CA GLU A 5 7.15 -7.93 -12.41
C GLU A 5 5.93 -7.17 -12.96
N TYR A 6 4.79 -7.25 -12.26
CA TYR A 6 3.56 -6.56 -12.68
C TYR A 6 3.70 -5.03 -12.54
N ILE A 7 4.41 -4.59 -11.50
CA ILE A 7 4.76 -3.20 -11.22
C ILE A 7 6.26 -3.14 -10.99
N SER A 8 6.98 -2.26 -11.68
CA SER A 8 8.43 -2.15 -11.50
C SER A 8 8.79 -1.39 -10.23
N LYS A 9 9.95 -1.69 -9.63
CA LYS A 9 10.45 -0.96 -8.45
C LYS A 9 10.74 0.51 -8.74
N GLU A 10 11.12 0.84 -9.98
CA GLU A 10 11.32 2.21 -10.42
C GLU A 10 10.02 3.03 -10.35
N GLU A 11 8.89 2.40 -10.69
CA GLU A 11 7.57 3.04 -10.60
C GLU A 11 7.18 3.27 -9.14
N VAL A 12 7.37 2.27 -8.28
CA VAL A 12 7.13 2.41 -6.84
C VAL A 12 7.95 3.57 -6.27
N LYS A 13 9.24 3.62 -6.58
CA LYS A 13 10.14 4.70 -6.14
C LYS A 13 9.69 6.08 -6.65
N ARG A 14 9.23 6.17 -7.91
CA ARG A 14 8.71 7.42 -8.49
C ARG A 14 7.50 7.92 -7.70
N VAL A 15 6.53 7.05 -7.44
CA VAL A 15 5.30 7.41 -6.74
C VAL A 15 5.55 7.72 -5.26
N CYS A 16 6.39 6.95 -4.57
CA CYS A 16 6.81 7.28 -3.19
C CYS A 16 7.38 8.70 -3.11
N ARG A 17 8.25 9.08 -4.06
CA ARG A 17 8.81 10.44 -4.12
C ARG A 17 7.75 11.51 -4.39
N GLU A 18 6.80 11.25 -5.27
CA GLU A 18 5.70 12.19 -5.57
C GLU A 18 4.76 12.41 -4.37
N LEU A 19 4.61 11.38 -3.53
CA LEU A 19 3.80 11.42 -2.31
C LEU A 19 4.59 11.84 -1.06
N GLY A 20 5.91 12.05 -1.17
CA GLY A 20 6.76 12.42 -0.03
C GLY A 20 7.04 11.29 0.97
N LEU A 21 6.95 10.03 0.52
CA LEU A 21 7.16 8.83 1.33
C LEU A 21 8.62 8.36 1.24
N GLN A 22 9.04 7.52 2.20
CA GLN A 22 10.22 6.67 2.03
C GLN A 22 10.06 5.71 0.84
N ASP A 23 11.16 5.15 0.35
CA ASP A 23 11.15 4.25 -0.80
C ASP A 23 10.57 2.87 -0.43
N TRP A 24 9.29 2.65 -0.74
CA TRP A 24 8.59 1.42 -0.37
C TRP A 24 9.10 0.17 -1.11
N SER A 25 9.81 0.36 -2.23
CA SER A 25 10.36 -0.74 -3.05
C SER A 25 11.50 -1.51 -2.37
N VAL A 26 12.04 -0.96 -1.28
CA VAL A 26 13.20 -1.51 -0.54
C VAL A 26 12.91 -1.73 0.95
N LEU A 27 11.64 -1.65 1.37
CA LEU A 27 11.25 -1.93 2.76
C LEU A 27 11.73 -3.31 3.19
N LYS A 28 12.16 -3.38 4.45
CA LYS A 28 12.57 -4.63 5.11
C LYS A 28 11.53 -5.15 6.07
N GLU A 29 10.75 -4.26 6.65
CA GLU A 29 9.64 -4.55 7.54
C GLU A 29 8.39 -3.80 7.05
N PRO A 30 7.18 -4.31 7.36
CA PRO A 30 5.93 -3.71 6.90
C PRO A 30 5.60 -2.36 7.57
N GLY A 31 6.28 -2.01 8.66
CA GLY A 31 5.96 -0.82 9.44
C GLY A 31 6.25 0.50 8.72
N ILE A 32 5.28 1.41 8.73
CA ILE A 32 5.38 2.74 8.11
C ILE A 32 5.00 3.86 9.11
N PRO A 33 5.49 5.10 8.92
CA PRO A 33 5.02 6.26 9.67
C PRO A 33 3.52 6.53 9.44
N THR A 34 2.85 7.12 10.44
CA THR A 34 1.42 7.47 10.32
C THR A 34 1.20 8.49 9.20
N GLU A 35 2.12 9.43 9.05
CA GLU A 35 2.10 10.48 8.04
C GLU A 35 2.12 9.91 6.62
N GLU A 36 2.83 8.79 6.41
CA GLU A 36 2.85 8.10 5.12
C GLU A 36 1.51 7.43 4.81
N ALA A 37 0.89 6.79 5.79
CA ALA A 37 -0.45 6.22 5.64
C ALA A 37 -1.49 7.30 5.33
N GLU A 38 -1.43 8.44 6.01
CA GLU A 38 -2.30 9.60 5.76
C GLU A 38 -2.09 10.20 4.37
N ALA A 39 -0.84 10.34 3.92
CA ALA A 39 -0.52 10.82 2.58
C ALA A 39 -1.08 9.89 1.49
N VAL A 40 -0.95 8.57 1.67
CA VAL A 40 -1.55 7.58 0.75
C VAL A 40 -3.07 7.68 0.77
N LEU A 41 -3.70 7.71 1.95
CA LEU A 41 -5.16 7.81 2.07
C LEU A 41 -5.71 9.08 1.39
N SER A 42 -5.04 10.21 1.59
CA SER A 42 -5.40 11.48 0.96
C SER A 42 -5.26 11.42 -0.57
N ALA A 43 -4.24 10.73 -1.09
CA ALA A 43 -4.01 10.60 -2.53
C ALA A 43 -5.00 9.65 -3.23
N LEU A 44 -5.64 8.74 -2.49
CA LEU A 44 -6.63 7.82 -3.03
C LEU A 44 -7.98 8.47 -3.31
N ASP A 45 -8.26 9.63 -2.70
CA ASP A 45 -9.53 10.37 -2.82
C ASP A 45 -10.75 9.44 -2.72
N VAL A 46 -11.01 8.93 -1.50
CA VAL A 46 -12.13 8.02 -1.18
C VAL A 46 -13.27 8.78 -0.46
N PRO A 47 -13.97 9.72 -1.12
CA PRO A 47 -14.86 10.68 -0.46
C PRO A 47 -16.11 10.05 0.17
N THR A 48 -16.51 8.86 -0.27
CA THR A 48 -17.71 8.19 0.22
C THR A 48 -17.49 7.39 1.51
N MET A 49 -16.24 7.28 1.97
CA MET A 49 -15.87 6.41 3.09
C MET A 49 -15.07 7.20 4.13
N LYS A 50 -15.61 7.33 5.35
CA LYS A 50 -14.86 7.86 6.49
C LYS A 50 -13.97 6.76 7.05
N ILE A 51 -12.77 6.63 6.50
CA ILE A 51 -11.77 5.67 6.97
C ILE A 51 -10.92 6.33 8.05
N ASP A 52 -10.82 5.68 9.21
CA ASP A 52 -9.91 6.08 10.27
C ASP A 52 -8.45 5.81 9.85
N SER A 53 -7.55 6.79 10.03
CA SER A 53 -6.16 6.68 9.56
C SER A 53 -5.38 5.55 10.25
N SER A 54 -5.71 5.22 11.51
CA SER A 54 -5.07 4.12 12.23
C SER A 54 -5.51 2.76 11.70
N ILE A 55 -6.79 2.61 11.32
CA ILE A 55 -7.31 1.40 10.68
C ILE A 55 -6.69 1.24 9.29
N PHE A 56 -6.62 2.32 8.51
CA PHE A 56 -6.00 2.30 7.19
C PHE A 56 -4.51 1.94 7.26
N LYS A 57 -3.77 2.54 8.21
CA LYS A 57 -2.37 2.22 8.47
C LYS A 57 -2.18 0.75 8.81
N ALA A 58 -2.99 0.20 9.73
CA ALA A 58 -2.91 -1.21 10.09
C ALA A 58 -3.15 -2.11 8.87
N GLY A 59 -4.12 -1.78 8.01
CA GLY A 59 -4.35 -2.48 6.74
C GLY A 59 -3.16 -2.39 5.79
N LEU A 60 -2.54 -1.21 5.65
CA LEU A 60 -1.34 -1.04 4.83
C LEU A 60 -0.19 -1.91 5.33
N GLU A 61 0.06 -1.94 6.64
CA GLU A 61 1.12 -2.75 7.22
C GLU A 61 0.89 -4.26 6.97
N ILE A 62 -0.36 -4.74 7.03
CA ILE A 62 -0.71 -6.12 6.65
C ILE A 62 -0.38 -6.37 5.16
N GLU A 63 -0.85 -5.52 4.26
CA GLU A 63 -0.60 -5.69 2.82
C GLU A 63 0.90 -5.58 2.45
N LEU A 64 1.68 -4.79 3.19
CA LEU A 64 3.13 -4.67 3.01
C LEU A 64 3.90 -5.94 3.42
N GLU A 65 3.30 -6.84 4.20
CA GLU A 65 3.89 -8.15 4.48
C GLU A 65 4.10 -8.96 3.21
N HIS A 66 3.25 -8.76 2.18
CA HIS A 66 3.39 -9.45 0.90
C HIS A 66 4.69 -9.07 0.20
N GLY A 67 5.07 -7.79 0.19
CA GLY A 67 6.33 -7.35 -0.41
C GLY A 67 7.58 -7.54 0.46
N THR A 68 7.42 -7.76 1.77
CA THR A 68 8.55 -7.87 2.72
C THR A 68 8.82 -9.29 3.22
N ARG A 69 7.79 -10.13 3.31
CA ARG A 69 7.84 -11.48 3.91
C ARG A 69 7.37 -12.59 2.99
N TYR A 70 6.42 -12.33 2.09
CA TYR A 70 5.78 -13.35 1.23
C TYR A 70 6.02 -13.10 -0.27
N PRO A 71 7.25 -13.29 -0.78
CA PRO A 71 7.61 -12.96 -2.17
C PRO A 71 6.76 -13.65 -3.23
N GLU A 72 6.19 -14.82 -2.95
CA GLU A 72 5.26 -15.55 -3.82
C GLU A 72 3.90 -14.87 -3.99
N ALA A 73 3.51 -14.00 -3.05
CA ALA A 73 2.28 -13.23 -3.06
C ALA A 73 2.51 -11.75 -3.37
N ASN A 74 3.77 -11.35 -3.64
CA ASN A 74 4.10 -9.97 -3.96
C ASN A 74 3.73 -9.63 -5.41
N VAL A 75 2.61 -8.92 -5.57
CA VAL A 75 2.12 -8.46 -6.88
C VAL A 75 2.26 -6.95 -7.08
N THR A 76 2.47 -6.18 -6.01
CA THR A 76 2.47 -4.70 -6.06
C THR A 76 3.88 -4.11 -5.97
N ASN A 77 4.88 -4.88 -5.54
CA ASN A 77 6.19 -4.36 -5.13
C ASN A 77 6.09 -3.22 -4.09
N ASN A 78 5.04 -3.25 -3.26
CA ASN A 78 4.69 -2.20 -2.31
C ASN A 78 4.32 -0.85 -2.96
N HIS A 79 3.74 -0.86 -4.17
CA HIS A 79 3.26 0.36 -4.78
C HIS A 79 2.19 1.04 -3.91
N PRO A 80 2.44 2.25 -3.35
CA PRO A 80 1.65 2.82 -2.26
C PRO A 80 0.16 2.97 -2.60
N LEU A 81 -0.17 3.48 -3.79
CA LEU A 81 -1.57 3.66 -4.20
C LEU A 81 -2.28 2.34 -4.54
N ILE A 82 -1.57 1.30 -4.98
CA ILE A 82 -2.19 0.01 -5.32
C ILE A 82 -2.43 -0.76 -4.03
N THR A 83 -1.42 -0.84 -3.16
CA THR A 83 -1.52 -1.39 -1.80
C THR A 83 -2.67 -0.71 -1.03
N GLY A 84 -2.75 0.62 -1.04
CA GLY A 84 -3.84 1.34 -0.38
C GLY A 84 -5.22 1.06 -0.97
N ARG A 85 -5.35 0.85 -2.29
CA ARG A 85 -6.63 0.44 -2.90
C ARG A 85 -7.07 -0.95 -2.47
N ILE A 86 -6.14 -1.88 -2.27
CA ILE A 86 -6.44 -3.23 -1.78
C ILE A 86 -6.98 -3.13 -0.34
N VAL A 87 -6.34 -2.33 0.51
CA VAL A 87 -6.86 -2.05 1.87
C VAL A 87 -8.27 -1.46 1.82
N VAL A 88 -8.53 -0.47 0.96
CA VAL A 88 -9.88 0.11 0.80
C VAL A 88 -10.89 -0.95 0.35
N ALA A 89 -10.52 -1.86 -0.56
CA ALA A 89 -11.41 -2.94 -0.98
C ALA A 89 -11.78 -3.85 0.20
N HIS A 90 -10.81 -4.30 0.99
CA HIS A 90 -11.07 -5.14 2.16
C HIS A 90 -11.90 -4.44 3.25
N LEU A 91 -11.68 -3.15 3.48
CA LEU A 91 -12.49 -2.38 4.41
C LEU A 91 -13.94 -2.27 3.93
N LYS A 92 -14.18 -2.09 2.63
CA LYS A 92 -15.54 -2.09 2.06
C LYS A 92 -16.21 -3.45 2.20
N GLU A 93 -15.51 -4.52 1.83
CA GLU A 93 -16.01 -5.88 1.98
C GLU A 93 -16.42 -6.18 3.43
N SER A 94 -15.66 -5.70 4.41
CA SER A 94 -15.96 -5.87 5.83
C SER A 94 -17.16 -5.04 6.33
N MET A 95 -17.54 -3.97 5.61
CA MET A 95 -18.71 -3.14 5.94
C MET A 95 -20.00 -3.62 5.25
N ASP A 96 -19.86 -4.27 4.09
CA ASP A 96 -20.98 -4.75 3.27
C ASP A 96 -21.45 -6.18 3.65
N TYR A 97 -20.71 -6.87 4.52
CA TYR A 97 -21.01 -8.22 5.03
C TYR A 97 -21.62 -8.21 6.43
#